data_AF-A0A9P7R3U6-F1
#
_entry.id   AF-A0A9P7R3U6-F1
#
_cell.length_a   1.000
_cell.length_b   1.000
_cell.length_c   1.000
_cell.angle_alpha   90.00
_cell.angle_beta   90.00
_cell.angle_gamma   90.00
#
_symmetry.space_group_name_H-M   'P 1'
#
loop_
_entity.id
_entity.type
_entity.pdbx_description
1 polymer ?
#
loop_
_entity_poly.entity_id
_entity_poly.type
_entity_poly.pdbx_seq_one_letter_code
_entity_poly.pdbx_strand_id
1 'polypeptide(L)'
;MRQESWRRILDIFCRVGMSRKEDREDQEYVIIVEDDPYYFLQYPGYGSPIETTFTPKSIPDFLNTLVPTFLSMDTQGRVIRLDSFSKTLFPGLRLGYFVANPVFTERLLRATEVETQDPAGLSQAFVLGLLQKWGIDGYLTWLQNLQFQYRTRRDWLLDAFSAHFDLLPAEESPIPEAQGLVVCVKSSHDGKVKPVFSFVDPGAGMFVWCKFYFDGIDRFMEIEKAGKSKDPEQDFANELWQAWATELVLLTPGSYYHAWQGPDKMTTAARGADPRTAHFRFSFATPTKEEISTGVARLAKVIAKYWE
;
A
#
# COMPACT_ATOMS: atom_id res chain seq x y z
N MET A 1 2.11 -17.01 4.89
CA MET A 1 1.69 -15.59 5.00
C MET A 1 1.25 -14.93 3.69
N ARG A 2 1.84 -15.22 2.51
CA ARG A 2 1.24 -14.93 1.18
C ARG A 2 -0.16 -15.57 0.95
N GLN A 3 -0.74 -16.25 1.94
CA GLN A 3 -1.99 -16.99 1.80
C GLN A 3 -3.20 -16.28 2.39
N GLU A 4 -3.11 -15.38 3.38
CA GLU A 4 -4.30 -14.85 4.06
C GLU A 4 -4.94 -13.64 3.37
N SER A 5 -4.14 -12.68 2.89
CA SER A 5 -4.63 -11.62 2.00
C SER A 5 -5.15 -12.22 0.68
N TRP A 6 -4.40 -13.19 0.15
CA TRP A 6 -4.84 -13.99 -0.99
C TRP A 6 -6.09 -14.81 -0.71
N ARG A 7 -6.34 -15.29 0.51
CA ARG A 7 -7.58 -16.00 0.87
C ARG A 7 -8.80 -15.08 0.85
N ARG A 8 -8.70 -13.82 1.32
CA ARG A 8 -9.81 -12.85 1.21
C ARG A 8 -10.08 -12.45 -0.23
N ILE A 9 -9.01 -12.23 -1.01
CA ILE A 9 -9.14 -12.02 -2.45
C ILE A 9 -9.71 -13.28 -3.10
N LEU A 10 -9.22 -14.48 -2.80
CA LEU A 10 -9.76 -15.76 -3.28
C LEU A 10 -11.22 -15.99 -2.86
N ASP A 11 -11.65 -15.51 -1.69
CA ASP A 11 -13.03 -15.58 -1.23
C ASP A 11 -13.92 -14.63 -2.05
N ILE A 12 -13.40 -13.44 -2.41
CA ILE A 12 -14.00 -12.57 -3.44
C ILE A 12 -14.00 -13.29 -4.81
N PHE A 13 -12.92 -13.98 -5.21
CA PHE A 13 -12.87 -14.74 -6.47
C PHE A 13 -13.89 -15.89 -6.50
N CYS A 14 -14.08 -16.61 -5.40
CA CYS A 14 -15.07 -17.68 -5.26
C CYS A 14 -16.49 -17.11 -5.31
N ARG A 15 -16.74 -15.98 -4.64
CA ARG A 15 -18.04 -15.30 -4.66
C ARG A 15 -18.37 -14.65 -6.01
N VAL A 16 -17.36 -14.12 -6.69
CA VAL A 16 -17.48 -13.42 -8.00
C VAL A 16 -17.28 -14.39 -9.18
N GLY A 17 -17.11 -15.70 -8.96
CA GLY A 17 -17.12 -16.72 -10.00
C GLY A 17 -15.88 -16.74 -10.92
N MET A 18 -14.69 -16.40 -10.41
CA MET A 18 -13.43 -16.44 -11.18
C MET A 18 -12.68 -17.80 -11.09
N SER A 19 -13.19 -18.74 -10.29
CA SER A 19 -12.68 -20.11 -10.16
C SER A 19 -13.69 -21.13 -10.69
N ARG A 20 -13.25 -21.97 -11.65
CA ARG A 20 -13.88 -23.14 -12.30
C ARG A 20 -15.39 -23.40 -12.06
N LYS A 21 -16.16 -23.35 -13.16
CA LYS A 21 -17.17 -24.32 -13.65
C LYS A 21 -18.28 -24.85 -12.73
N GLU A 22 -18.49 -24.31 -11.53
CA GLU A 22 -19.71 -24.59 -10.78
C GLU A 22 -20.69 -23.42 -10.96
N ASP A 23 -21.68 -23.64 -11.82
CA ASP A 23 -22.89 -22.84 -11.93
C ASP A 23 -23.59 -22.82 -10.57
N ARG A 24 -23.34 -21.77 -9.77
CA ARG A 24 -24.14 -21.48 -8.58
C ARG A 24 -25.11 -20.36 -8.94
N GLU A 25 -26.41 -20.60 -8.78
CA GLU A 25 -27.51 -19.68 -9.09
C GLU A 25 -27.46 -18.35 -8.30
N ASP A 26 -26.59 -18.23 -7.29
CA ASP A 26 -26.45 -17.06 -6.42
C ASP A 26 -25.22 -16.16 -6.75
N GLN A 27 -24.62 -16.26 -7.94
CA GLN A 27 -23.48 -15.41 -8.31
C GLN A 27 -23.90 -13.97 -8.61
N GLU A 28 -23.45 -13.03 -7.78
CA GLU A 28 -23.55 -11.60 -8.11
C GLU A 28 -22.64 -11.29 -9.32
N TYR A 29 -23.24 -10.82 -10.40
CA TYR A 29 -22.52 -10.36 -11.59
C TYR A 29 -21.85 -9.01 -11.31
N VAL A 30 -20.58 -9.06 -10.88
CA VAL A 30 -19.78 -7.86 -10.59
C VAL A 30 -18.83 -7.55 -11.74
N ILE A 31 -18.82 -6.30 -12.20
CA ILE A 31 -17.77 -5.77 -13.09
C ILE A 31 -16.56 -5.40 -12.23
N ILE A 32 -15.37 -5.86 -12.62
CA ILE A 32 -14.14 -5.62 -11.86
C ILE A 32 -13.35 -4.51 -12.56
N VAL A 33 -13.17 -3.38 -11.88
CA VAL A 33 -12.27 -2.32 -12.32
C VAL A 33 -10.94 -2.50 -11.59
N GLU A 34 -9.93 -3.03 -12.29
CA GLU A 34 -8.59 -3.28 -11.77
C GLU A 34 -7.72 -2.03 -11.96
N ASP A 35 -7.59 -1.22 -10.90
CA ASP A 35 -6.65 -0.09 -10.84
C ASP A 35 -5.35 -0.52 -10.16
N ASP A 36 -4.33 -0.84 -10.96
CA ASP A 36 -3.02 -1.26 -10.46
C ASP A 36 -1.87 -0.47 -11.08
N PRO A 37 -1.70 0.81 -10.69
CA PRO A 37 -0.63 1.66 -11.21
C PRO A 37 0.76 1.19 -10.76
N TYR A 38 0.83 0.22 -9.85
CA TYR A 38 2.07 -0.29 -9.26
C TYR A 38 2.35 -1.74 -9.66
N TYR A 39 1.64 -2.30 -10.64
CA TYR A 39 1.74 -3.70 -11.04
C TYR A 39 3.18 -4.16 -11.27
N PHE A 40 4.01 -3.34 -11.91
CA PHE A 40 5.40 -3.68 -12.16
C PHE A 40 6.34 -3.40 -10.99
N LEU A 41 5.89 -2.81 -9.88
CA LEU A 41 6.69 -2.58 -8.68
C LEU A 41 6.57 -3.75 -7.70
N GLN A 42 6.61 -4.99 -8.18
CA GLN A 42 6.62 -6.20 -7.36
C GLN A 42 8.07 -6.59 -7.04
N TYR A 43 8.36 -6.97 -5.80
CA TYR A 43 9.73 -7.33 -5.41
C TYR A 43 9.75 -8.34 -4.24
N PRO A 44 10.86 -9.09 -4.06
CA PRO A 44 11.00 -10.05 -2.97
C PRO A 44 10.83 -9.39 -1.60
N GLY A 45 10.28 -10.13 -0.63
CA GLY A 45 10.06 -9.63 0.73
C GLY A 45 11.35 -9.25 1.46
N TYR A 46 11.20 -8.42 2.50
CA TYR A 46 12.28 -8.01 3.38
C TYR A 46 13.00 -9.20 4.00
N GLY A 47 14.32 -9.09 4.17
CA GLY A 47 15.19 -10.19 4.59
C GLY A 47 15.58 -11.18 3.49
N SER A 48 15.04 -11.07 2.27
CA SER A 48 15.54 -11.83 1.11
C SER A 48 16.99 -11.41 0.77
N PRO A 49 17.83 -12.30 0.21
CA PRO A 49 19.23 -12.01 -0.10
C PRO A 49 19.42 -10.68 -0.83
N ILE A 50 20.24 -9.79 -0.27
CA ILE A 50 20.43 -8.42 -0.78
C ILE A 50 21.19 -8.50 -2.11
N GLU A 51 20.54 -8.03 -3.17
CA GLU A 51 21.21 -7.76 -4.44
C GLU A 51 21.80 -6.35 -4.34
N THR A 52 23.12 -6.24 -4.37
CA THR A 52 23.82 -4.94 -4.28
C THR A 52 23.95 -4.24 -5.63
N THR A 53 23.78 -4.98 -6.72
CA THR A 53 23.85 -4.47 -8.09
C THR A 53 22.68 -4.97 -8.91
N PHE A 54 22.13 -4.09 -9.75
CA PHE A 54 21.08 -4.46 -10.68
C PHE A 54 21.62 -5.40 -11.77
N THR A 55 21.05 -6.60 -11.84
CA THR A 55 21.30 -7.55 -12.94
C THR A 55 19.96 -7.95 -13.55
N PRO A 56 19.68 -7.63 -14.82
CA PRO A 56 18.40 -7.98 -15.43
C PRO A 56 18.28 -9.49 -15.62
N LYS A 57 17.09 -10.01 -15.32
CA LYS A 57 16.67 -11.37 -15.68
C LYS A 57 16.30 -11.42 -17.15
N SER A 58 16.27 -12.64 -17.71
CA SER A 58 15.65 -12.85 -19.01
C SER A 58 14.19 -12.40 -18.98
N ILE A 59 13.67 -11.94 -20.13
CA ILE A 59 12.28 -11.46 -20.21
C ILE A 59 11.26 -12.54 -19.78
N PRO A 60 11.34 -13.80 -20.22
CA PRO A 60 10.44 -14.85 -19.74
C PRO A 60 10.50 -15.07 -18.23
N ASP A 61 11.72 -15.10 -17.65
CA ASP A 61 11.88 -15.30 -16.21
C ASP A 61 11.31 -14.11 -15.42
N PHE A 62 11.51 -12.89 -15.92
CA PHE A 62 10.92 -11.69 -15.33
C PHE A 62 9.39 -11.77 -15.31
N LEU A 63 8.75 -12.07 -16.45
CA LEU A 63 7.29 -12.16 -16.53
C LEU A 63 6.73 -13.26 -15.62
N ASN A 64 7.44 -14.39 -15.46
CA ASN A 64 7.07 -15.46 -14.54
C ASN A 64 7.15 -15.06 -13.05
N THR A 65 7.86 -13.97 -12.72
CA THR A 65 7.88 -13.45 -11.35
C THR A 65 6.67 -12.61 -10.99
N LEU A 66 5.93 -12.11 -11.99
CA LEU A 66 4.79 -11.22 -11.78
C LEU A 66 3.56 -12.03 -11.39
N VAL A 67 2.83 -11.51 -10.42
CA VAL A 67 1.52 -12.04 -10.02
C VAL A 67 0.51 -11.90 -11.18
N PRO A 68 -0.31 -12.93 -11.47
CA PRO A 68 -1.35 -12.84 -12.49
C PRO A 68 -2.36 -11.71 -12.21
N THR A 69 -2.63 -10.89 -13.23
CA THR A 69 -3.67 -9.84 -13.18
C THR A 69 -5.07 -10.44 -13.20
N PHE A 70 -6.07 -9.70 -12.70
CA PHE A 70 -7.47 -10.08 -12.87
C PHE A 70 -7.82 -10.27 -14.35
N LEU A 71 -7.29 -9.41 -15.22
CA LEU A 71 -7.50 -9.50 -16.66
C LEU A 71 -6.98 -10.83 -17.25
N SER A 72 -5.84 -11.34 -16.78
CA SER A 72 -5.30 -12.63 -17.27
C SER A 72 -6.14 -13.85 -16.87
N MET A 73 -6.99 -13.69 -15.86
CA MET A 73 -7.93 -14.70 -15.37
C MET A 73 -9.36 -14.47 -15.88
N ASP A 74 -9.60 -13.39 -16.64
CA ASP A 74 -10.93 -13.01 -17.08
C ASP A 74 -11.42 -13.90 -18.23
N THR A 75 -12.35 -14.79 -17.92
CA THR A 75 -12.98 -15.70 -18.90
C THR A 75 -14.31 -15.17 -19.45
N GLN A 76 -14.88 -14.14 -18.83
CA GLN A 76 -16.21 -13.61 -19.19
C GLN A 76 -16.14 -12.19 -19.78
N GLY A 77 -14.95 -11.58 -19.84
CA GLY A 77 -14.78 -10.22 -20.36
C GLY A 77 -15.36 -9.16 -19.43
N ARG A 78 -15.34 -9.38 -18.11
CA ARG A 78 -15.90 -8.48 -17.09
C ARG A 78 -14.88 -7.60 -16.38
N VAL A 79 -13.60 -7.72 -16.73
CA VAL A 79 -12.52 -6.91 -16.17
C VAL A 79 -12.24 -5.70 -17.05
N ILE A 80 -12.17 -4.53 -16.41
CA ILE A 80 -11.65 -3.29 -17.00
C ILE A 80 -10.34 -3.00 -16.25
N ARG A 81 -9.21 -3.21 -16.92
CA ARG A 81 -7.89 -2.93 -16.35
C ARG A 81 -7.45 -1.51 -16.68
N LEU A 82 -7.01 -0.76 -15.68
CA LEU A 82 -6.49 0.59 -15.81
C LEU A 82 -4.97 0.58 -15.62
N ASP A 83 -4.22 1.07 -16.60
CA ASP A 83 -2.78 1.19 -16.57
C ASP A 83 -2.35 2.66 -16.76
N SER A 84 -1.24 3.04 -16.12
CA SER A 84 -0.70 4.40 -16.20
C SER A 84 0.81 4.43 -16.27
N PHE A 85 1.35 5.35 -17.08
CA PHE A 85 2.79 5.63 -17.10
C PHE A 85 3.26 6.47 -15.91
N SER A 86 2.34 6.89 -15.02
CA SER A 86 2.65 7.81 -13.92
C SER A 86 3.67 7.26 -12.93
N LYS A 87 3.69 5.94 -12.74
CA LYS A 87 4.55 5.27 -11.74
C LYS A 87 5.62 4.39 -12.38
N THR A 88 5.59 4.22 -13.71
CA THR A 88 6.62 3.52 -14.47
C THR A 88 7.57 4.46 -15.21
N LEU A 89 7.11 5.64 -15.62
CA LEU A 89 7.92 6.68 -16.27
C LEU A 89 7.94 7.94 -15.40
N PHE A 90 6.89 8.76 -15.44
CA PHE A 90 6.71 9.91 -14.55
C PHE A 90 5.27 10.45 -14.61
N PRO A 91 4.73 11.02 -13.51
CA PRO A 91 3.32 11.43 -13.42
C PRO A 91 2.94 12.61 -14.32
N GLY A 92 3.91 13.47 -14.65
CA GLY A 92 3.70 14.64 -15.52
C GLY A 92 3.30 14.31 -16.96
N LEU A 93 3.46 13.05 -17.41
CA LEU A 93 3.01 12.63 -18.74
C LEU A 93 1.50 12.76 -18.92
N ARG A 94 0.73 12.60 -17.84
CA ARG A 94 -0.75 12.50 -17.88
C ARG A 94 -1.23 11.47 -18.92
N LEU A 95 -0.49 10.38 -19.07
CA LEU A 95 -0.74 9.33 -20.06
C LEU A 95 -0.98 7.99 -19.37
N GLY A 96 -2.01 7.29 -19.83
CA GLY A 96 -2.37 5.94 -19.43
C GLY A 96 -3.22 5.30 -20.52
N TYR A 97 -3.65 4.08 -20.27
CA TYR A 97 -4.53 3.32 -21.16
C TYR A 97 -5.37 2.37 -20.32
N PHE A 98 -6.44 1.86 -20.91
CA PHE A 98 -7.24 0.79 -20.30
C PHE A 98 -7.32 -0.40 -21.25
N VAL A 99 -7.49 -1.59 -20.69
CA VAL A 99 -7.71 -2.82 -21.44
C VAL A 99 -9.03 -3.43 -20.96
N ALA A 100 -9.96 -3.59 -21.89
CA ALA A 100 -11.30 -4.11 -21.61
C ALA A 100 -11.89 -4.78 -22.85
N ASN A 101 -13.03 -5.45 -22.70
CA ASN A 101 -13.77 -6.00 -23.83
C ASN A 101 -14.23 -4.88 -24.81
N PRO A 102 -14.65 -5.22 -26.05
CA PRO A 102 -15.07 -4.23 -27.02
C PRO A 102 -16.28 -3.37 -26.60
N VAL A 103 -17.19 -3.93 -25.80
CA VAL A 103 -18.40 -3.23 -25.33
C VAL A 103 -18.02 -2.11 -24.37
N PHE A 104 -17.20 -2.39 -23.37
CA PHE A 104 -16.70 -1.39 -22.43
C PHE A 104 -15.78 -0.38 -23.13
N THR A 105 -14.93 -0.86 -24.02
CA THR A 105 -13.99 0.01 -24.76
C THR A 105 -14.74 1.06 -25.58
N GLU A 106 -15.79 0.67 -26.30
CA GLU A 106 -16.60 1.61 -27.07
C GLU A 106 -17.28 2.66 -26.17
N ARG A 107 -17.87 2.23 -25.05
CA ARG A 107 -18.57 3.13 -24.13
C ARG A 107 -17.63 4.11 -23.44
N LEU A 108 -16.46 3.63 -23.01
CA LEU A 108 -15.42 4.48 -22.41
C LEU A 108 -14.87 5.47 -23.42
N LEU A 109 -14.64 5.07 -24.68
CA LEU A 109 -14.20 5.96 -25.75
C LEU A 109 -15.22 7.08 -26.02
N ARG A 110 -16.52 6.77 -26.06
CA ARG A 110 -17.57 7.79 -26.23
C ARG A 110 -17.60 8.77 -25.06
N ALA A 111 -17.36 8.30 -23.84
CA ALA A 111 -17.24 9.17 -22.68
C ALA A 111 -16.02 10.10 -22.79
N THR A 112 -14.86 9.60 -23.22
CA THR A 112 -13.67 10.44 -23.38
C THR A 112 -13.88 11.53 -24.43
N GLU A 113 -14.53 11.23 -25.57
CA GLU A 113 -14.82 12.22 -26.62
C GLU A 113 -15.58 13.47 -26.15
N VAL A 114 -16.43 13.35 -25.12
CA VAL A 114 -17.22 14.47 -24.56
C VAL A 114 -16.63 15.07 -23.28
N GLU A 115 -15.61 14.45 -22.71
CA GLU A 115 -14.94 14.90 -21.49
C GLU A 115 -13.50 15.36 -21.77
N THR A 116 -12.56 14.42 -21.72
CA THR A 116 -11.11 14.69 -21.76
C THR A 116 -10.51 14.65 -23.16
N GLN A 117 -11.28 14.19 -24.15
CA GLN A 117 -10.87 13.87 -25.51
C GLN A 117 -9.70 12.89 -25.52
N ASP A 118 -8.52 13.34 -25.92
CA ASP A 118 -7.31 12.54 -26.02
C ASP A 118 -6.20 13.06 -25.11
N PRO A 119 -5.30 12.19 -24.62
CA PRO A 119 -4.08 12.61 -23.96
C PRO A 119 -3.23 13.52 -24.86
N ALA A 120 -2.43 14.40 -24.26
CA ALA A 120 -1.59 15.35 -25.00
C ALA A 120 -0.71 14.64 -26.05
N GLY A 121 -0.82 15.05 -27.32
CA GLY A 121 -0.09 14.43 -28.43
C GLY A 121 1.43 14.45 -28.27
N LEU A 122 1.99 15.46 -27.59
CA LEU A 122 3.42 15.51 -27.27
C LEU A 122 3.82 14.41 -26.26
N SER A 123 2.99 14.15 -25.24
CA SER A 123 3.21 13.04 -24.30
C SER A 123 3.16 11.70 -25.03
N GLN A 124 2.21 11.53 -25.96
CA GLN A 124 2.10 10.33 -26.79
C GLN A 124 3.34 10.15 -27.68
N ALA A 125 3.79 11.20 -28.38
CA ALA A 125 4.98 11.16 -29.23
C ALA A 125 6.26 10.85 -28.45
N PHE A 126 6.40 11.40 -27.23
CA PHE A 126 7.52 11.10 -26.35
C PHE A 126 7.57 9.62 -25.96
N VAL A 127 6.45 9.07 -25.48
CA VAL A 127 6.37 7.66 -25.08
C VAL A 127 6.54 6.73 -26.29
N LEU A 128 5.95 7.08 -27.44
CA LEU A 128 6.14 6.33 -28.68
C LEU A 128 7.62 6.28 -29.09
N GLY A 129 8.31 7.42 -29.11
CA GLY A 129 9.74 7.48 -29.46
C GLY A 129 10.61 6.67 -28.48
N LEU A 130 10.26 6.69 -27.19
CA LEU A 130 10.93 5.88 -26.17
C LEU A 130 10.74 4.38 -26.42
N LEU A 131 9.49 3.94 -26.62
CA LEU A 131 9.15 2.53 -26.86
C LEU A 131 9.71 2.02 -28.20
N GLN A 132 9.77 2.86 -29.24
CA GLN A 132 10.42 2.51 -30.50
C GLN A 132 11.94 2.32 -30.33
N LYS A 133 12.58 3.14 -29.49
CA LYS A 133 14.02 3.05 -29.24
C LYS A 133 14.39 1.88 -28.32
N TRP A 134 13.62 1.67 -27.26
CA TRP A 134 13.87 0.61 -26.28
C TRP A 134 13.35 -0.75 -26.74
N GLY A 135 12.31 -0.77 -27.57
CA GLY A 135 11.49 -1.96 -27.77
C GLY A 135 10.77 -2.36 -26.48
N ILE A 136 9.99 -3.44 -26.57
CA ILE A 136 9.31 -4.02 -25.41
C ILE A 136 10.33 -4.56 -24.41
N ASP A 137 11.37 -5.26 -24.88
CA ASP A 137 12.40 -5.86 -24.01
C ASP A 137 13.19 -4.80 -23.23
N GLY A 138 13.52 -3.66 -23.87
CA GLY A 138 14.17 -2.55 -23.18
C GLY A 138 13.27 -1.89 -22.15
N TYR A 139 11.97 -1.76 -22.43
CA TYR A 139 11.00 -1.26 -21.45
C TYR A 139 10.83 -2.23 -20.27
N LEU A 140 10.75 -3.53 -20.51
CA LEU A 140 10.70 -4.54 -19.45
C LEU A 140 11.99 -4.57 -18.63
N THR A 141 13.15 -4.36 -19.26
CA THR A 141 14.44 -4.20 -18.55
C THR A 141 14.45 -2.95 -17.67
N TRP A 142 13.89 -1.85 -18.15
CA TRP A 142 13.69 -0.63 -17.35
C TRP A 142 12.79 -0.88 -16.14
N LEU A 143 11.69 -1.60 -16.31
CA LEU A 143 10.78 -1.96 -15.21
C LEU A 143 11.46 -2.86 -14.18
N GLN A 144 12.31 -3.80 -14.59
CA GLN A 144 13.14 -4.59 -13.68
C GLN A 144 14.09 -3.72 -12.85
N ASN A 145 14.74 -2.74 -13.47
CA ASN A 145 15.56 -1.78 -12.72
C ASN A 145 14.70 -0.98 -11.73
N LEU A 146 13.49 -0.60 -12.13
CA LEU A 146 12.57 0.10 -11.24
C LEU A 146 12.17 -0.75 -10.02
N GLN A 147 11.92 -2.05 -10.19
CA GLN A 147 11.71 -2.99 -9.08
C GLN A 147 12.89 -3.02 -8.11
N PHE A 148 14.11 -3.11 -8.65
CA PHE A 148 15.34 -3.10 -7.86
C PHE A 148 15.48 -1.81 -7.02
N GLN A 149 15.18 -0.65 -7.62
CA GLN A 149 15.24 0.63 -6.92
C GLN A 149 14.18 0.75 -5.82
N TYR A 150 12.94 0.34 -6.08
CA TYR A 150 11.87 0.41 -5.06
C TYR A 150 12.05 -0.62 -3.94
N ARG A 151 12.56 -1.82 -4.25
CA ARG A 151 13.03 -2.79 -3.25
C ARG A 151 14.04 -2.15 -2.31
N THR A 152 15.08 -1.53 -2.88
CA THR A 152 16.15 -0.86 -2.12
C THR A 152 15.60 0.22 -1.19
N ARG A 153 14.66 1.03 -1.68
CA ARG A 153 14.02 2.11 -0.90
C ARG A 153 13.11 1.57 0.22
N ARG A 154 12.37 0.49 -0.02
CA ARG A 154 11.62 -0.19 1.04
C ARG A 154 12.60 -0.69 2.11
N ASP A 155 13.68 -1.35 1.71
CA ASP A 155 14.66 -1.91 2.64
C ASP A 155 15.29 -0.78 3.48
N TRP A 156 15.60 0.39 2.90
CA TRP A 156 16.05 1.56 3.68
C TRP A 156 15.07 1.99 4.78
N LEU A 157 13.77 1.96 4.51
CA LEU A 157 12.75 2.32 5.50
C LEU A 157 12.67 1.28 6.62
N LEU A 158 12.68 -0.01 6.28
CA LEU A 158 12.60 -1.09 7.26
C LEU A 158 13.89 -1.22 8.09
N ASP A 159 15.05 -1.02 7.47
CA ASP A 159 16.33 -0.93 8.16
C ASP A 159 16.34 0.26 9.12
N ALA A 160 15.80 1.41 8.71
CA ALA A 160 15.67 2.57 9.60
C ALA A 160 14.73 2.28 10.79
N PHE A 161 13.65 1.52 10.61
CA PHE A 161 12.86 1.04 11.74
C PHE A 161 13.69 0.15 12.67
N SER A 162 14.42 -0.82 12.11
CA SER A 162 15.26 -1.74 12.91
C SER A 162 16.40 -1.05 13.68
N ALA A 163 16.85 0.12 13.21
CA ALA A 163 17.88 0.90 13.87
C ALA A 163 17.37 1.65 15.12
N HIS A 164 16.06 1.91 15.20
CA HIS A 164 15.45 2.71 16.27
C HIS A 164 14.50 1.92 17.17
N PHE A 165 14.04 0.75 16.73
CA PHE A 165 13.00 -0.03 17.41
C PHE A 165 13.32 -1.53 17.38
N ASP A 166 12.73 -2.27 18.30
CA ASP A 166 12.75 -3.73 18.25
C ASP A 166 11.69 -4.22 17.27
N LEU A 167 12.10 -4.99 16.26
CA LEU A 167 11.18 -5.60 15.28
C LEU A 167 10.96 -7.06 15.64
N LEU A 168 9.71 -7.41 15.94
CA LEU A 168 9.29 -8.77 16.26
C LEU A 168 8.37 -9.32 15.17
N PRO A 169 8.48 -10.60 14.78
CA PRO A 169 7.41 -11.26 14.03
C PRO A 169 6.09 -11.19 14.81
N ALA A 170 4.97 -11.05 14.13
CA ALA A 170 3.65 -11.01 14.76
C ALA A 170 3.37 -12.23 15.66
N GLU A 171 3.91 -13.41 15.30
CA GLU A 171 3.77 -14.66 16.07
C GLU A 171 4.46 -14.60 17.45
N GLU A 172 5.45 -13.72 17.60
CA GLU A 172 6.22 -13.51 18.85
C GLU A 172 5.77 -12.23 19.58
N SER A 173 4.76 -11.53 19.05
CA SER A 173 4.28 -10.26 19.56
C SER A 173 3.34 -10.43 20.76
N PRO A 174 3.31 -9.46 21.70
CA PRO A 174 2.27 -9.40 22.72
C PRO A 174 0.86 -9.08 22.17
N ILE A 175 0.71 -8.76 20.87
CA ILE A 175 -0.57 -8.45 20.23
C ILE A 175 -1.03 -9.64 19.37
N PRO A 176 -2.05 -10.41 19.81
CA PRO A 176 -2.51 -11.61 19.08
C PRO A 176 -3.02 -11.33 17.67
N GLU A 177 -3.55 -10.13 17.41
CA GLU A 177 -4.14 -9.73 16.13
C GLU A 177 -3.14 -9.05 15.18
N ALA A 178 -1.88 -8.90 15.59
CA ALA A 178 -0.88 -8.26 14.75
C ALA A 178 -0.60 -9.10 13.50
N GLN A 179 -0.20 -8.43 12.42
CA GLN A 179 0.15 -9.08 11.17
C GLN A 179 1.51 -8.58 10.69
N GLY A 180 2.32 -9.50 10.16
CA GLY A 180 3.65 -9.19 9.62
C GLY A 180 4.68 -8.92 10.72
N LEU A 181 5.23 -7.72 10.73
CA LEU A 181 6.24 -7.27 11.69
C LEU A 181 5.62 -6.28 12.67
N VAL A 182 6.03 -6.36 13.93
CA VAL A 182 5.60 -5.48 15.02
C VAL A 182 6.79 -4.68 15.51
N VAL A 183 6.64 -3.37 15.42
CA VAL A 183 7.61 -2.39 15.91
C VAL A 183 7.30 -2.11 17.37
N CYS A 184 8.27 -2.38 18.24
CA CYS A 184 8.15 -2.23 19.67
C CYS A 184 9.21 -1.29 20.24
N VAL A 185 8.91 -0.69 21.38
CA VAL A 185 9.86 0.05 22.23
C VAL A 185 9.96 -0.62 23.60
N LYS A 186 11.10 -0.50 24.26
CA LYS A 186 11.23 -0.89 25.68
C LYS A 186 10.87 0.30 26.55
N SER A 187 9.92 0.13 27.46
CA SER A 187 9.61 1.18 28.44
C SER A 187 10.81 1.41 29.35
N SER A 188 11.18 2.67 29.53
CA SER A 188 12.25 3.09 30.45
C SER A 188 11.92 2.83 31.91
N HIS A 189 10.63 2.65 32.26
CA HIS A 189 10.17 2.51 33.64
C HIS A 189 10.18 1.07 34.15
N ASP A 190 9.69 0.11 33.36
CA ASP A 190 9.55 -1.30 33.78
C ASP A 190 10.29 -2.29 32.88
N GLY A 191 10.96 -1.81 31.82
CA GLY A 191 11.69 -2.64 30.87
C GLY A 191 10.81 -3.50 29.97
N LYS A 192 9.48 -3.38 30.05
CA LYS A 192 8.57 -4.18 29.21
C LYS A 192 8.57 -3.68 27.78
N VAL A 193 8.43 -4.64 26.87
CA VAL A 193 8.25 -4.39 25.44
C VAL A 193 6.83 -3.88 25.22
N LYS A 194 6.70 -2.65 24.74
CA LYS A 194 5.44 -2.01 24.36
C LYS A 194 5.32 -1.98 22.83
N PRO A 195 4.26 -2.58 22.25
CA PRO A 195 4.03 -2.51 20.81
C PRO A 195 3.59 -1.11 20.41
N VAL A 196 4.19 -0.58 19.33
CA VAL A 196 3.86 0.75 18.78
C VAL A 196 2.95 0.62 17.57
N PHE A 197 3.42 -0.10 16.56
CA PHE A 197 2.64 -0.38 15.36
C PHE A 197 3.06 -1.69 14.72
N SER A 198 2.19 -2.28 13.91
CA SER A 198 2.54 -3.41 13.04
C SER A 198 2.27 -3.10 11.58
N PHE A 199 2.97 -3.80 10.69
CA PHE A 199 2.75 -3.72 9.25
C PHE A 199 3.07 -5.06 8.58
N VAL A 200 2.38 -5.32 7.48
CA VAL A 200 2.75 -6.40 6.57
C VAL A 200 3.84 -5.89 5.64
N ASP A 201 4.94 -6.64 5.52
CA ASP A 201 6.00 -6.34 4.57
C ASP A 201 5.42 -6.21 3.15
N PRO A 202 5.55 -5.04 2.50
CA PRO A 202 4.99 -4.85 1.17
C PRO A 202 5.79 -5.68 0.16
N GLY A 203 5.11 -6.61 -0.51
CA GLY A 203 5.65 -7.33 -1.67
C GLY A 203 5.55 -6.55 -2.97
N ALA A 204 4.86 -5.41 -2.96
CA ALA A 204 4.72 -4.54 -4.12
C ALA A 204 4.42 -3.08 -3.75
N GLY A 205 4.66 -2.17 -4.70
CA GLY A 205 4.25 -0.77 -4.60
C GLY A 205 5.27 0.12 -3.90
N MET A 206 4.77 1.14 -3.21
CA MET A 206 5.62 2.20 -2.64
C MET A 206 5.17 2.68 -1.26
N PHE A 207 4.32 1.89 -0.60
CA PHE A 207 3.72 2.24 0.68
C PHE A 207 3.88 1.13 1.71
N VAL A 208 4.04 1.53 2.97
CA VAL A 208 3.88 0.64 4.13
C VAL A 208 2.65 1.11 4.90
N TRP A 209 1.71 0.19 5.13
CA TRP A 209 0.49 0.47 5.87
C TRP A 209 0.66 0.00 7.31
N CYS A 210 0.78 0.95 8.24
CA CYS A 210 1.09 0.67 9.64
C CYS A 210 -0.16 0.84 10.50
N LYS A 211 -0.50 -0.18 11.29
CA LYS A 211 -1.56 -0.14 12.32
C LYS A 211 -0.91 0.16 13.67
N PHE A 212 -1.18 1.35 14.22
CA PHE A 212 -0.71 1.80 15.53
C PHE A 212 -1.65 1.33 16.64
N TYR A 213 -1.07 1.01 17.80
CA TYR A 213 -1.76 0.49 18.97
C TYR A 213 -1.74 1.52 20.10
N PHE A 214 -2.91 1.88 20.62
CA PHE A 214 -3.04 2.91 21.67
C PHE A 214 -3.27 2.36 23.06
N ASP A 215 -3.38 1.03 23.18
CA ASP A 215 -3.58 0.39 24.47
C ASP A 215 -2.38 0.64 25.41
N GLY A 216 -2.67 1.05 26.64
CA GLY A 216 -1.64 1.37 27.64
C GLY A 216 -0.96 2.74 27.47
N ILE A 217 -1.40 3.59 26.53
CA ILE A 217 -0.91 4.98 26.41
C ILE A 217 -1.74 5.89 27.32
N ASP A 218 -1.12 6.45 28.35
CA ASP A 218 -1.80 7.29 29.34
C ASP A 218 -2.61 8.42 28.70
N ARG A 219 -2.01 9.11 27.72
CA ARG A 219 -2.67 10.21 27.02
C ARG A 219 -3.94 9.78 26.26
N PHE A 220 -3.92 8.60 25.63
CA PHE A 220 -5.11 8.06 24.98
C PHE A 220 -6.17 7.68 26.01
N MET A 221 -5.77 7.03 27.11
CA MET A 221 -6.67 6.63 28.19
C MET A 221 -7.33 7.84 28.87
N GLU A 222 -6.64 8.99 28.96
CA GLU A 222 -7.24 10.25 29.42
C GLU A 222 -8.36 10.74 28.49
N ILE A 223 -8.14 10.71 27.17
CA ILE A 223 -9.13 11.13 26.17
C ILE A 223 -10.36 10.22 26.25
N GLU A 224 -10.14 8.90 26.32
CA GLU A 224 -11.20 7.89 26.44
C GLU A 224 -12.01 8.09 27.73
N LYS A 225 -11.34 8.19 28.89
CA LYS A 225 -11.99 8.33 30.21
C LYS A 225 -12.71 9.67 30.40
N ALA A 226 -12.23 10.74 29.77
CA ALA A 226 -12.89 12.04 29.86
C ALA A 226 -14.31 12.02 29.28
N GLY A 227 -14.64 11.07 28.38
CA GLY A 227 -15.98 10.88 27.82
C GLY A 227 -16.50 12.04 26.98
N LYS A 228 -15.62 12.99 26.60
CA LYS A 228 -15.96 14.18 25.80
C LYS A 228 -15.79 13.95 24.30
N SER A 229 -14.91 13.02 23.92
CA SER A 229 -14.65 12.69 22.53
C SER A 229 -15.73 11.79 21.95
N LYS A 230 -16.12 12.03 20.70
CA LYS A 230 -17.00 11.13 19.94
C LYS A 230 -16.23 9.98 19.28
N ASP A 231 -14.93 10.16 19.04
CA ASP A 231 -14.03 9.19 18.42
C ASP A 231 -12.62 9.37 19.02
N PRO A 232 -12.36 8.80 20.22
CA PRO A 232 -11.09 8.95 20.93
C PRO A 232 -9.89 8.51 20.08
N GLU A 233 -10.04 7.46 19.27
CA GLU A 233 -9.00 6.98 18.36
C GLU A 233 -8.64 8.02 17.31
N GLN A 234 -9.63 8.64 16.68
CA GLN A 234 -9.38 9.68 15.69
C GLN A 234 -8.79 10.94 16.32
N ASP A 235 -9.27 11.35 17.49
CA ASP A 235 -8.75 12.52 18.21
C ASP A 235 -7.27 12.32 18.59
N PHE A 236 -6.92 11.16 19.13
CA PHE A 236 -5.54 10.85 19.45
C PHE A 236 -4.66 10.67 18.22
N ALA A 237 -5.17 10.05 17.15
CA ALA A 237 -4.45 9.96 15.87
C ALA A 237 -4.16 11.35 15.27
N ASN A 238 -5.08 12.30 15.41
CA ASN A 238 -4.86 13.69 15.00
C ASN A 238 -3.79 14.37 15.87
N GLU A 239 -3.80 14.13 17.18
CA GLU A 239 -2.77 14.64 18.11
C GLU A 239 -1.38 14.11 17.73
N LEU A 240 -1.25 12.79 17.49
CA LEU A 240 0.00 12.17 17.03
C LEU A 240 0.47 12.72 15.67
N TRP A 241 -0.45 12.87 14.72
CA TRP A 241 -0.12 13.45 13.41
C TRP A 241 0.44 14.88 13.54
N GLN A 242 -0.16 15.71 14.39
CA GLN A 242 0.33 17.07 14.66
C GLN A 242 1.70 17.06 15.35
N ALA A 243 1.94 16.13 16.28
CA ALA A 243 3.22 15.98 16.94
C ALA A 243 4.32 15.59 15.95
N TRP A 244 4.08 14.61 15.06
CA TRP A 244 5.02 14.25 14.01
C TRP A 244 5.23 15.36 12.97
N ALA A 245 4.17 16.07 12.57
CA ALA A 245 4.27 17.21 11.66
C ALA A 245 5.13 18.33 12.25
N THR A 246 5.04 18.57 13.56
CA THR A 246 5.89 19.54 14.29
C THR A 246 7.36 19.12 14.27
N GLU A 247 7.64 17.81 14.33
CA GLU A 247 8.98 17.23 14.14
C GLU A 247 9.37 17.06 12.66
N LEU A 248 8.62 17.68 11.73
CA LEU A 248 8.87 17.64 10.28
C LEU A 248 8.82 16.21 9.69
N VAL A 249 7.90 15.38 10.19
CA VAL A 249 7.55 14.08 9.64
C VAL A 249 6.10 14.11 9.18
N LEU A 250 5.89 14.06 7.87
CA LEU A 250 4.54 14.08 7.28
C LEU A 250 4.12 12.66 6.88
N LEU A 251 3.23 12.08 7.67
CA LEU A 251 2.54 10.83 7.34
C LEU A 251 1.12 11.12 6.83
N THR A 252 0.57 10.21 6.04
CA THR A 252 -0.85 10.28 5.65
C THR A 252 -1.70 9.46 6.63
N PRO A 253 -2.64 10.10 7.36
CA PRO A 253 -3.55 9.39 8.26
C PRO A 253 -4.43 8.38 7.52
N GLY A 254 -4.69 7.25 8.17
CA GLY A 254 -5.52 6.18 7.61
C GLY A 254 -6.97 6.59 7.39
N SER A 255 -7.44 7.58 8.16
CA SER A 255 -8.79 8.13 8.05
C SER A 255 -9.11 8.73 6.70
N TYR A 256 -8.10 9.15 5.94
CA TYR A 256 -8.26 9.68 4.59
C TYR A 256 -8.65 8.60 3.56
N TYR A 257 -8.48 7.32 3.91
CA TYR A 257 -8.74 6.17 3.05
C TYR A 257 -10.02 5.42 3.41
N HIS A 258 -10.78 5.91 4.39
CA HIS A 258 -12.08 5.31 4.71
C HIS A 258 -13.10 5.64 3.63
N ALA A 259 -13.63 4.60 3.00
CA ALA A 259 -14.80 4.74 2.15
C ALA A 259 -15.98 5.24 3.00
N TRP A 260 -16.77 6.15 2.43
CA TRP A 260 -18.00 6.60 3.06
C TRP A 260 -18.98 5.42 3.19
N GLN A 261 -19.46 5.18 4.42
CA GLN A 261 -20.36 4.06 4.74
C GLN A 261 -21.73 4.52 5.25
N GLY A 262 -22.01 5.83 5.23
CA GLY A 262 -23.23 6.41 5.76
C GLY A 262 -23.02 7.26 7.01
N PRO A 263 -24.01 8.09 7.38
CA PRO A 263 -23.93 9.03 8.50
C PRO A 263 -23.85 8.35 9.87
N ASP A 264 -24.23 7.08 9.97
CA ASP A 264 -24.13 6.24 11.16
C ASP A 264 -22.73 5.63 11.35
N LYS A 265 -21.85 5.71 10.35
CA LYS A 265 -20.50 5.09 10.34
C LYS A 265 -19.37 6.11 10.46
N MET A 266 -19.61 7.19 11.19
CA MET A 266 -18.68 8.32 11.32
C MET A 266 -17.55 8.10 12.32
N THR A 267 -17.69 7.17 13.26
CA THR A 267 -16.67 6.91 14.30
C THR A 267 -15.99 5.56 14.11
N THR A 268 -14.80 5.39 14.69
CA THR A 268 -14.03 4.14 14.67
C THR A 268 -14.87 2.97 15.18
N ALA A 269 -15.50 3.13 16.34
CA ALA A 269 -16.42 2.15 16.91
C ALA A 269 -17.62 1.87 16.00
N ALA A 270 -18.25 2.91 15.43
CA ALA A 270 -19.44 2.71 14.59
C ALA A 270 -19.13 1.96 13.29
N ARG A 271 -17.92 2.12 12.74
CA ARG A 271 -17.41 1.35 11.60
C ARG A 271 -17.15 -0.12 11.93
N GLY A 272 -17.11 -0.51 13.21
CA GLY A 272 -16.66 -1.83 13.63
C GLY A 272 -15.17 -2.06 13.34
N ALA A 273 -14.37 -0.98 13.32
CA ALA A 273 -12.92 -1.07 13.23
C ALA A 273 -12.32 -1.46 14.58
N ASP A 274 -11.10 -1.97 14.56
CA ASP A 274 -10.41 -2.43 15.77
C ASP A 274 -10.26 -1.26 16.77
N PRO A 275 -10.74 -1.41 18.01
CA PRO A 275 -10.73 -0.33 18.99
C PRO A 275 -9.30 0.03 19.39
N ARG A 276 -9.09 1.27 19.85
CA ARG A 276 -7.77 1.76 20.31
C ARG A 276 -6.66 1.59 19.27
N THR A 277 -6.99 1.72 17.99
CA THR A 277 -6.02 1.66 16.90
C THR A 277 -6.24 2.77 15.90
N ALA A 278 -5.18 3.12 15.18
CA ALA A 278 -5.28 3.97 14.00
C ALA A 278 -4.27 3.50 12.95
N HIS A 279 -4.49 3.87 11.70
CA HIS A 279 -3.56 3.55 10.64
C HIS A 279 -2.82 4.80 10.17
N PHE A 280 -1.57 4.64 9.77
CA PHE A 280 -0.79 5.64 9.05
C PHE A 280 -0.07 4.99 7.88
N ARG A 281 -0.07 5.68 6.75
CA ARG A 281 0.63 5.22 5.54
C ARG A 281 1.96 5.94 5.40
N PHE A 282 3.01 5.15 5.30
CA PHE A 282 4.37 5.59 5.00
C PHE A 282 4.60 5.44 3.50
N SER A 283 5.33 6.39 2.90
CA SER A 283 5.77 6.33 1.50
C SER A 283 7.29 6.38 1.45
N PHE A 284 7.90 5.48 0.69
CA PHE A 284 9.35 5.45 0.44
C PHE A 284 9.70 5.82 -1.02
N ALA A 285 8.73 6.33 -1.78
CA ALA A 285 8.91 6.66 -3.20
C ALA A 285 9.83 7.87 -3.44
N THR A 286 9.65 8.92 -2.66
CA THR A 286 10.29 10.23 -2.87
C THR A 286 11.59 10.39 -2.07
N PRO A 287 11.63 10.18 -0.74
CA PRO A 287 12.76 10.61 0.07
C PRO A 287 14.05 9.83 -0.23
N THR A 288 15.21 10.44 0.02
CA THR A 288 16.51 9.75 -0.02
C THR A 288 16.67 8.83 1.19
N LYS A 289 17.73 8.00 1.19
CA LYS A 289 18.07 7.14 2.34
C LYS A 289 18.27 7.95 3.62
N GLU A 290 18.97 9.08 3.50
CA GLU A 290 19.29 9.99 4.61
C GLU A 290 18.03 10.68 5.15
N GLU A 291 17.13 11.10 4.25
CA GLU A 291 15.84 11.68 4.62
C GLU A 291 14.93 10.64 5.30
N ILE A 292 14.91 9.40 4.83
CA ILE A 292 14.20 8.29 5.48
C ILE A 292 14.75 8.09 6.90
N SER A 293 16.07 7.95 7.04
CA SER A 293 16.72 7.75 8.34
C SER A 293 16.40 8.91 9.30
N THR A 294 16.53 10.16 8.83
CA THR A 294 16.21 11.36 9.61
C THR A 294 14.73 11.38 10.01
N GLY A 295 13.83 11.02 9.09
CA GLY A 295 12.39 10.96 9.32
C GLY A 295 12.02 9.92 10.38
N VAL A 296 12.63 8.73 10.34
CA VAL A 296 12.40 7.68 11.34
C VAL A 296 12.97 8.07 12.71
N ALA A 297 14.14 8.73 12.77
CA ALA A 297 14.69 9.24 14.03
C ALA A 297 13.75 10.27 14.69
N ARG A 298 13.15 11.18 13.89
CA ARG A 298 12.15 12.14 14.35
C ARG A 298 10.83 11.46 14.78
N LEU A 299 10.40 10.44 14.05
CA LEU A 299 9.26 9.59 14.41
C LEU A 299 9.47 8.96 15.80
N ALA A 300 10.66 8.39 16.03
CA ALA A 300 11.05 7.74 17.27
C ALA A 300 11.03 8.72 18.46
N LYS A 301 11.45 9.98 18.27
CA LYS A 301 11.38 11.02 19.30
C LYS A 301 9.95 11.26 19.81
N VAL A 302 8.98 11.32 18.90
CA VAL A 302 7.57 11.47 19.29
C VAL A 302 7.05 10.19 19.94
N ILE A 303 7.37 9.02 19.38
CA ILE A 303 6.97 7.73 19.97
C ILE A 303 7.47 7.62 21.42
N ALA A 304 8.74 7.97 21.69
CA ALA A 304 9.29 7.94 23.04
C ALA A 304 8.49 8.80 24.03
N LYS A 305 7.96 9.95 23.61
CA LYS A 305 7.12 10.82 24.45
C LYS A 305 5.78 10.18 24.84
N TYR A 306 5.19 9.37 23.95
CA TYR A 306 3.84 8.84 24.13
C TYR A 306 3.81 7.38 24.61
N TRP A 307 4.85 6.60 24.32
CA TRP A 307 4.96 5.18 24.68
C TRP A 307 5.89 4.92 25.88
N GLU A 308 6.33 5.96 26.61
CA GLU A 308 7.11 5.85 27.85
C GLU A 308 6.40 4.97 28.91
#